data_AF-W1NIT3-F1
#
_entry.id   AF-W1NIT3-F1
#
_cell.length_a   1.000
_cell.length_b   1.000
_cell.length_c   1.000
_cell.angle_alpha   90.00
_cell.angle_beta   90.00
_cell.angle_gamma   90.00
#
_symmetry.space_group_name_H-M   'P 1'
#
loop_
_entity.id
_entity.type
_entity.pdbx_description
1 polymer ?
#
loop_
_entity_poly.entity_id
_entity_poly.type
_entity_poly.pdbx_seq_one_letter_code
_entity_poly.pdbx_strand_id
1 'polypeptide(L)'
;MIEKAKNEDIVVEQMDMYEQLFMHSCEKNVKVTISRVPYFDGDYFPREAEYTIANIHREEGKKRWKSGQRPASKVARENPTRAVVANDASKLADSISEKKKEFIMVHMQYACTHCGQFVLTGKTRDCKPDENFCLCENCYDEEQKLHEKDWHANNKMKTCAVTPVKMNVPSEIKDDEEIDNEIFHTRQAFVAFCAKNHFQFDTLRHAKHSSRMILDYPHNPRTMLDL
;
A
#
# COMPACT_ATOMS: atom_id res chain seq x y z
N MET A 1 3.52 -9.69 -15.90
CA MET A 1 4.13 -10.11 -14.61
C MET A 1 3.03 -10.47 -13.62
N ILE A 2 2.17 -9.53 -13.23
CA ILE A 2 1.10 -9.78 -12.23
C ILE A 2 0.11 -10.86 -12.69
N GLU A 3 -0.34 -10.83 -13.95
CA GLU A 3 -1.21 -11.87 -14.51
C GLU A 3 -0.60 -13.28 -14.40
N LYS A 4 0.71 -13.40 -14.61
CA LYS A 4 1.40 -14.68 -14.45
C LYS A 4 1.37 -15.13 -12.98
N ALA A 5 1.61 -14.21 -12.04
CA ALA A 5 1.55 -14.51 -10.62
C ALA A 5 0.13 -14.86 -10.14
N LYS A 6 -0.92 -14.31 -10.77
CA LYS A 6 -2.31 -14.73 -10.54
C LYS A 6 -2.55 -16.16 -11.01
N ASN A 7 -2.08 -16.52 -12.21
CA ASN A 7 -2.21 -17.88 -12.75
C ASN A 7 -1.43 -18.94 -11.94
N GLU A 8 -0.43 -18.51 -11.19
CA GLU A 8 0.39 -19.36 -10.30
C GLU A 8 -0.13 -19.36 -8.84
N ASP A 9 -1.32 -18.79 -8.58
CA ASP A 9 -1.95 -18.67 -7.26
C ASP A 9 -1.05 -17.97 -6.20
N ILE A 10 -0.14 -17.10 -6.65
CA ILE A 10 0.73 -16.27 -5.79
C ILE A 10 0.03 -14.96 -5.44
N VAL A 11 -0.64 -14.36 -6.43
CA VAL A 11 -1.38 -13.11 -6.29
C VAL A 11 -2.86 -13.42 -6.30
N VAL A 12 -3.56 -12.97 -5.27
CA VAL A 12 -5.02 -13.10 -5.15
C VAL A 12 -5.70 -12.11 -6.08
N GLU A 13 -5.36 -10.82 -5.93
CA GLU A 13 -5.99 -9.76 -6.70
C GLU A 13 -5.04 -8.58 -6.93
N GLN A 14 -5.40 -7.75 -7.90
CA GLN A 14 -4.72 -6.49 -8.17
C GLN A 14 -5.80 -5.43 -8.15
N MET A 15 -5.56 -4.36 -7.40
CA MET A 15 -6.47 -3.22 -7.31
C MET A 15 -5.72 -1.92 -7.50
N ASP A 16 -6.48 -0.87 -7.83
CA ASP A 16 -5.94 0.47 -7.82
C ASP A 16 -5.92 1.03 -6.38
N MET A 17 -4.93 1.87 -6.10
CA MET A 17 -4.75 2.44 -4.77
C MET A 17 -5.96 3.27 -4.31
N TYR A 18 -6.61 3.95 -5.25
CA TYR A 18 -7.77 4.79 -4.98
C TYR A 18 -8.99 3.93 -4.62
N GLU A 19 -9.29 2.90 -5.40
CA GLU A 19 -10.37 1.95 -5.19
C GLU A 19 -10.25 1.30 -3.81
N GLN A 20 -9.07 0.82 -3.45
CA GLN A 20 -8.90 0.15 -2.17
C GLN A 20 -8.98 1.08 -0.96
N LEU A 21 -8.39 2.27 -1.03
CA LEU A 21 -8.29 3.15 0.14
C LEU A 21 -9.49 4.09 0.28
N PHE A 22 -10.17 4.39 -0.83
CA PHE A 22 -11.24 5.39 -0.90
C PHE A 22 -12.60 4.81 -1.29
N MET A 23 -12.66 3.67 -2.00
CA MET A 23 -13.94 3.04 -2.43
C MET A 23 -14.30 1.77 -1.63
N HIS A 24 -13.32 0.99 -1.19
CA HIS A 24 -13.53 -0.31 -0.51
C HIS A 24 -13.89 -0.16 0.98
N SER A 25 -14.62 0.90 1.34
CA SER A 25 -15.18 1.07 2.68
C SER A 25 -16.29 0.06 2.90
N CYS A 26 -15.91 -1.12 3.38
CA CYS A 26 -16.85 -2.04 3.97
C CYS A 26 -17.43 -1.34 5.22
N GLU A 27 -18.75 -1.23 5.25
CA GLU A 27 -19.58 -0.57 6.26
C GLU A 27 -19.74 0.96 6.20
N LYS A 28 -21.00 1.34 6.39
CA LYS A 28 -21.55 2.70 6.40
C LYS A 28 -20.72 3.61 7.32
N ASN A 29 -20.22 4.71 6.77
CA ASN A 29 -19.67 5.87 7.50
C ASN A 29 -18.23 5.79 8.04
N VAL A 30 -17.38 4.84 7.60
CA VAL A 30 -15.95 4.91 7.94
C VAL A 30 -15.31 6.08 7.18
N LYS A 31 -14.90 7.10 7.94
CA LYS A 31 -14.23 8.28 7.40
C LYS A 31 -12.92 7.86 6.74
N VAL A 32 -12.82 8.07 5.43
CA VAL A 32 -11.56 7.94 4.68
C VAL A 32 -10.49 8.73 5.42
N THR A 33 -9.46 8.03 5.89
CA THR A 33 -8.37 8.62 6.65
C THR A 33 -7.07 8.30 5.95
N ILE A 34 -6.28 9.34 5.66
CA ILE A 34 -4.98 9.29 4.99
C ILE A 34 -4.02 8.30 5.68
N SER A 35 -4.19 8.09 6.99
CA SER A 35 -3.41 7.15 7.79
C SER A 35 -3.53 5.68 7.38
N ARG A 36 -4.48 5.32 6.50
CA ARG A 36 -4.61 3.96 5.95
C ARG A 36 -3.61 3.69 4.81
N VAL A 37 -3.00 4.74 4.25
CA VAL A 37 -2.03 4.59 3.18
C VAL A 37 -0.69 4.15 3.78
N PRO A 38 -0.06 3.07 3.27
CA PRO A 38 1.28 2.69 3.70
C PRO A 38 2.29 3.83 3.51
N TYR A 39 3.19 4.00 4.48
CA TYR A 39 4.24 5.03 4.44
C TYR A 39 5.58 4.36 4.14
N PHE A 40 6.07 4.52 2.92
CA PHE A 40 7.37 4.00 2.48
C PHE A 40 8.38 5.14 2.28
N ASP A 41 9.62 4.92 2.72
CA ASP A 41 10.67 5.92 2.53
C ASP A 41 11.04 6.09 1.05
N GLY A 42 11.24 7.34 0.62
CA GLY A 42 11.51 7.70 -0.77
C GLY A 42 10.30 7.58 -1.72
N ASP A 43 9.11 7.21 -1.22
CA ASP A 43 7.91 7.08 -2.05
C ASP A 43 7.28 8.44 -2.39
N TYR A 44 6.48 8.46 -3.45
CA TYR A 44 5.75 9.63 -3.93
C TYR A 44 4.71 10.09 -2.90
N PHE A 45 3.96 9.14 -2.32
CA PHE A 45 2.76 9.45 -1.56
C PHE A 45 3.03 10.31 -0.31
N PRO A 46 3.98 9.96 0.59
CA PRO A 46 4.30 10.80 1.75
C PRO A 46 4.61 12.25 1.39
N ARG A 47 5.42 12.45 0.35
CA ARG A 47 5.83 13.78 -0.12
C ARG A 47 4.63 14.59 -0.61
N GLU A 48 3.76 13.97 -1.41
CA GLU A 48 2.58 14.65 -1.95
C GLU A 48 1.55 14.96 -0.86
N ALA A 49 1.38 14.06 0.11
CA ALA A 49 0.54 14.28 1.27
C ALA A 49 1.01 15.50 2.09
N GLU A 50 2.31 15.57 2.41
CA GLU A 50 2.90 16.71 3.12
C GLU A 50 2.74 18.03 2.35
N TYR A 51 3.00 18.00 1.03
CA TYR A 51 2.84 19.16 0.16
C TYR A 51 1.38 19.65 0.10
N THR A 52 0.43 18.72 -0.02
CA THR A 52 -1.00 19.02 -0.07
C THR A 52 -1.48 19.62 1.25
N ILE A 53 -1.12 19.03 2.39
CA ILE A 53 -1.46 19.54 3.73
C ILE A 53 -0.90 20.95 3.93
N ALA A 54 0.36 21.19 3.56
CA ALA A 54 0.99 22.50 3.67
C ALA A 54 0.27 23.56 2.81
N ASN A 55 -0.18 23.19 1.61
CA ASN A 55 -0.92 24.09 0.73
C ASN A 55 -2.30 24.43 1.28
N ILE A 56 -3.01 23.46 1.87
CA ILE A 56 -4.33 23.71 2.47
C ILE A 56 -4.21 24.71 3.62
N HIS A 57 -3.24 24.52 4.52
CA HIS A 57 -2.99 25.48 5.61
C HIS A 57 -2.67 26.90 5.09
N ARG A 58 -1.94 27.02 3.98
CA ARG A 58 -1.67 28.32 3.34
C ARG A 58 -2.92 28.95 2.74
N GLU A 59 -3.78 28.16 2.08
CA GLU A 59 -5.04 28.66 1.51
C GLU A 59 -6.02 29.11 2.59
N GLU A 60 -6.15 28.36 3.68
CA GLU A 60 -6.98 28.72 4.83
C GLU A 60 -6.50 30.03 5.46
N GLY A 61 -5.18 30.20 5.63
CA GLY A 61 -4.59 31.44 6.12
C GLY A 61 -4.90 32.64 5.22
N LYS A 62 -4.81 32.48 3.89
CA LYS A 62 -5.15 33.53 2.91
C LYS A 62 -6.65 33.87 2.91
N LYS A 63 -7.53 32.87 3.01
CA LYS A 63 -8.99 33.07 3.10
C LYS A 63 -9.35 33.84 4.38
N ARG A 64 -8.72 33.51 5.51
CA ARG A 64 -8.92 34.19 6.80
C ARG A 64 -8.42 35.63 6.82
N TRP A 65 -7.31 35.90 6.12
CA TRP A 65 -6.79 37.26 5.92
C TRP A 65 -7.75 38.11 5.07
N LYS A 66 -8.30 37.55 3.99
CA LYS A 66 -9.26 38.26 3.12
C LYS A 66 -10.64 38.47 3.74
N SER A 67 -11.07 37.61 4.66
CA SER A 67 -12.40 37.70 5.31
C SER A 67 -12.44 38.56 6.57
N GLY A 68 -11.30 39.09 7.04
CA GLY A 68 -11.23 39.98 8.20
C GLY A 68 -11.65 39.36 9.54
N GLN A 69 -11.77 38.03 9.65
CA GLN A 69 -12.18 37.36 10.88
C GLN A 69 -11.03 37.30 11.91
N ARG A 70 -11.20 38.02 13.04
CA ARG A 70 -10.39 37.85 14.25
C ARG A 70 -10.82 36.59 15.01
N PRO A 71 -9.91 35.92 15.76
CA PRO A 71 -10.24 34.68 16.47
C PRO A 71 -11.22 34.99 17.61
N ALA A 72 -12.42 34.42 17.55
CA ALA A 72 -13.36 34.45 18.67
C ALA A 72 -12.86 33.48 19.76
N SER A 73 -12.72 33.98 20.97
CA SER A 73 -12.44 33.17 22.16
C SER A 73 -13.61 32.25 22.50
N LYS A 74 -13.34 30.93 22.44
CA LYS A 74 -14.01 29.78 23.08
C LYS A 74 -15.54 29.86 23.30
N VAL A 75 -16.32 29.14 22.50
CA VAL A 75 -17.52 28.39 22.94
C VAL A 75 -17.67 27.13 22.08
N ALA A 76 -18.00 26.01 22.74
CA ALA A 76 -18.05 24.65 22.23
C ALA A 76 -18.79 24.49 20.88
N ARG A 77 -18.12 23.86 19.91
CA ARG A 77 -18.73 23.24 18.73
C ARG A 77 -17.81 22.13 18.25
N GLU A 78 -18.39 21.00 17.89
CA GLU A 78 -17.75 19.72 17.55
C GLU A 78 -16.39 19.86 16.83
N ASN A 79 -15.39 19.14 17.36
CA ASN A 79 -13.99 19.06 16.93
C ASN A 79 -13.67 19.72 15.56
N PRO A 80 -13.24 21.00 15.52
CA PRO A 80 -12.85 21.67 14.26
C PRO A 80 -11.70 20.94 13.53
N THR A 81 -10.87 20.22 14.27
CA THR A 81 -9.85 19.28 13.74
C THR A 81 -10.46 18.21 12.83
N ARG A 82 -11.69 17.77 13.09
CA ARG A 82 -12.33 16.68 12.36
C ARG A 82 -12.87 17.13 11.00
N ALA A 83 -13.26 18.39 10.84
CA ALA A 83 -13.73 18.94 9.56
C ALA A 83 -12.56 19.34 8.63
N VAL A 84 -11.49 19.93 9.18
CA VAL A 84 -10.27 20.26 8.44
C VAL A 84 -9.63 18.99 7.87
N VAL A 85 -9.44 17.96 8.70
CA VAL A 85 -8.91 16.65 8.28
C VAL A 85 -9.79 15.94 7.24
N ALA A 86 -11.10 16.23 7.18
CA ALA A 86 -12.00 15.66 6.17
C ALA A 86 -11.81 16.30 4.78
N ASN A 87 -11.62 17.63 4.72
CA ASN A 87 -11.33 18.35 3.47
C ASN A 87 -9.90 18.09 2.98
N ASP A 88 -8.96 17.85 3.90
CA ASP A 88 -7.59 17.48 3.57
C ASP A 88 -7.54 16.10 2.91
N ALA A 89 -8.31 15.15 3.45
CA ALA A 89 -8.43 13.81 2.89
C ALA A 89 -9.08 13.80 1.50
N SER A 90 -10.09 14.62 1.24
CA SER A 90 -10.75 14.66 -0.08
C SER A 90 -9.85 15.24 -1.16
N LYS A 91 -9.17 16.36 -0.89
CA LYS A 91 -8.23 16.97 -1.85
C LYS A 91 -7.06 16.05 -2.18
N LEU A 92 -6.56 15.33 -1.18
CA LEU A 92 -5.51 14.34 -1.40
C LEU A 92 -6.04 13.13 -2.19
N ALA A 93 -7.27 12.66 -1.89
CA ALA A 93 -7.93 11.61 -2.65
C ALA A 93 -8.02 11.96 -4.14
N ASP A 94 -8.42 13.19 -4.46
CA ASP A 94 -8.52 13.70 -5.83
C ASP A 94 -7.14 13.68 -6.51
N SER A 95 -6.10 14.14 -5.83
CA SER A 95 -4.72 14.11 -6.35
C SER A 95 -4.21 12.68 -6.63
N ILE A 96 -4.48 11.73 -5.73
CA ILE A 96 -4.13 10.31 -5.96
C ILE A 96 -4.93 9.74 -7.12
N SER A 97 -6.21 10.12 -7.26
CA SER A 97 -7.09 9.61 -8.31
C SER A 97 -6.57 9.91 -9.71
N GLU A 98 -5.92 11.07 -9.90
CA GLU A 98 -5.27 11.45 -11.16
C GLU A 98 -4.11 10.51 -11.52
N LYS A 99 -3.41 9.99 -10.50
CA LYS A 99 -2.24 9.11 -10.63
C LYS A 99 -2.53 7.65 -10.33
N LYS A 100 -3.80 7.24 -10.26
CA LYS A 100 -4.19 5.87 -9.84
C LYS A 100 -3.57 4.74 -10.68
N LYS A 101 -3.19 5.01 -11.93
CA LYS A 101 -2.53 4.04 -12.82
C LYS A 101 -1.02 3.89 -12.56
N GLU A 102 -0.42 4.83 -11.84
CA GLU A 102 1.01 4.79 -11.47
C GLU A 102 1.23 3.95 -10.20
N PHE A 103 0.18 3.73 -9.40
CA PHE A 103 0.22 2.89 -8.20
C PHE A 103 -0.37 1.51 -8.48
N ILE A 104 0.40 0.48 -8.16
CA ILE A 104 -0.05 -0.91 -8.25
C ILE A 104 -0.20 -1.44 -6.83
N MET A 105 -1.41 -1.81 -6.44
CA MET A 105 -1.64 -2.56 -5.21
C MET A 105 -1.87 -4.03 -5.56
N VAL A 106 -1.01 -4.89 -5.02
CA VAL A 106 -1.02 -6.33 -5.26
C VAL A 106 -1.34 -7.03 -3.96
N HIS A 107 -2.45 -7.75 -3.95
CA HIS A 107 -2.86 -8.54 -2.81
C HIS A 107 -2.28 -9.93 -2.91
N MET A 108 -1.35 -10.20 -2.01
CA MET A 108 -0.79 -11.53 -1.81
C MET A 108 -1.70 -12.40 -0.91
N GLN A 109 -2.75 -11.79 -0.34
CA GLN A 109 -3.68 -12.42 0.61
C GLN A 109 -5.09 -11.92 0.36
N TYR A 110 -6.08 -12.74 0.69
CA TYR A 110 -7.48 -12.37 0.60
C TYR A 110 -7.84 -11.32 1.66
N ALA A 111 -8.59 -10.30 1.25
CA ALA A 111 -9.26 -9.37 2.15
C ALA A 111 -10.72 -9.81 2.39
N CYS A 112 -11.19 -9.69 3.62
CA CYS A 112 -12.58 -9.94 3.95
C CYS A 112 -13.48 -8.86 3.34
N THR A 113 -14.50 -9.23 2.58
CA THR A 113 -15.42 -8.30 1.92
C THR A 113 -16.31 -7.52 2.91
N HIS A 114 -16.52 -8.01 4.14
CA HIS A 114 -17.33 -7.33 5.16
C HIS A 114 -16.55 -6.37 6.05
N CYS A 115 -15.34 -6.74 6.49
CA CYS A 115 -14.56 -5.88 7.40
C CYS A 115 -13.34 -5.22 6.73
N GLY A 116 -13.03 -5.59 5.48
CA GLY A 116 -11.88 -5.09 4.72
C GLY A 116 -10.52 -5.53 5.29
N GLN A 117 -10.49 -6.41 6.29
CA GLN A 117 -9.25 -6.89 6.90
C GLN A 117 -8.68 -8.05 6.10
N PHE A 118 -7.35 -8.08 5.94
CA PHE A 118 -6.65 -9.22 5.35
C PHE A 118 -6.73 -10.44 6.26
N VAL A 119 -7.01 -11.59 5.67
CA VAL A 119 -7.11 -12.85 6.40
C VAL A 119 -5.72 -13.48 6.45
N LEU A 120 -5.01 -13.21 7.54
CA LEU A 120 -3.62 -13.63 7.76
C LEU A 120 -3.50 -15.10 8.19
N THR A 121 -4.47 -15.60 8.95
CA THR A 121 -4.47 -16.95 9.53
C THR A 121 -5.88 -17.53 9.52
N GLY A 122 -6.02 -18.83 9.25
CA GLY A 122 -7.29 -19.53 9.35
C GLY A 122 -7.86 -20.00 8.01
N LYS A 123 -9.15 -20.36 8.01
CA LYS A 123 -9.89 -20.74 6.80
C LYS A 123 -10.64 -19.52 6.28
N THR A 124 -10.23 -19.02 5.12
CA THR A 124 -11.08 -18.08 4.37
C THR A 124 -12.23 -18.83 3.74
N ARG A 125 -13.36 -18.16 3.61
CA ARG A 125 -14.60 -18.73 3.10
C ARG A 125 -14.94 -18.01 1.80
N ASP A 126 -14.61 -18.65 0.67
CA ASP A 126 -14.84 -18.11 -0.67
C ASP A 126 -16.22 -18.53 -1.21
N CYS A 127 -16.95 -17.60 -1.85
CA CYS A 127 -18.12 -17.97 -2.66
C CYS A 127 -17.71 -18.02 -4.14
N LYS A 128 -17.57 -19.23 -4.70
CA LYS A 128 -17.21 -19.45 -6.12
C LYS A 128 -18.11 -18.72 -7.15
N PRO A 129 -19.41 -18.54 -6.92
CA PRO A 129 -20.27 -17.72 -7.79
C PRO A 129 -19.88 -16.24 -7.93
N ASP A 130 -19.27 -15.65 -6.90
CA ASP A 130 -18.94 -14.23 -6.85
C ASP A 130 -17.41 -14.07 -6.89
N GLU A 131 -16.89 -13.59 -8.02
CA GLU A 131 -15.49 -13.21 -8.11
C GLU A 131 -15.18 -12.19 -7.00
N ASN A 132 -14.15 -12.49 -6.19
CA ASN A 132 -13.64 -11.70 -5.08
C ASN A 132 -14.53 -11.59 -3.81
N PHE A 133 -15.53 -12.45 -3.63
CA PHE A 133 -16.19 -12.54 -2.32
C PHE A 133 -15.47 -13.52 -1.37
N CYS A 134 -14.93 -12.98 -0.28
CA CYS A 134 -14.22 -13.76 0.73
C CYS A 134 -14.56 -13.23 2.12
N LEU A 135 -14.89 -14.13 3.05
CA LEU A 135 -15.10 -13.77 4.46
C LEU A 135 -14.05 -14.37 5.38
N CYS A 136 -13.68 -13.58 6.39
CA CYS A 136 -12.98 -14.09 7.56
C CYS A 136 -13.95 -14.90 8.44
N GLU A 137 -13.40 -15.72 9.34
CA GLU A 137 -14.19 -16.61 10.20
C GLU A 137 -15.22 -15.82 11.04
N ASN A 138 -14.83 -14.67 11.60
CA ASN A 138 -15.74 -13.85 12.41
C ASN A 138 -16.92 -13.28 11.61
N CYS A 139 -16.66 -12.70 10.43
CA CYS A 139 -17.72 -12.15 9.59
C CYS A 139 -18.63 -13.26 9.03
N TYR A 140 -18.06 -14.43 8.77
CA TYR A 140 -18.84 -15.60 8.37
C TYR A 140 -19.78 -16.07 9.49
N ASP A 141 -19.29 -16.15 10.74
CA ASP A 141 -20.08 -16.55 11.90
C ASP A 141 -21.18 -15.52 12.26
N GLU A 142 -20.96 -14.24 11.94
CA GLU A 142 -21.96 -13.18 12.08
C GLU A 142 -23.03 -13.27 10.98
N GLU A 143 -22.63 -13.47 9.73
CA GLU A 143 -23.55 -13.68 8.61
C GLU A 143 -24.40 -14.96 8.78
N GLN A 144 -23.85 -16.03 9.36
CA GLN A 144 -24.62 -17.25 9.67
C GLN A 144 -25.77 -17.02 10.67
N LYS A 145 -25.68 -15.98 11.52
CA LYS A 145 -26.73 -15.66 12.49
C LYS A 145 -27.85 -14.82 11.87
N LEU A 146 -27.63 -14.26 10.68
CA LEU A 146 -28.66 -13.57 9.90
C LEU A 146 -29.54 -14.62 9.18
N HIS A 147 -30.83 -14.34 9.09
CA HIS A 147 -31.80 -15.26 8.47
C HIS A 147 -31.41 -15.49 6.99
N GLU A 148 -31.60 -16.71 6.46
CA GLU A 148 -31.21 -17.16 5.10
C GLU A 148 -31.56 -16.22 3.91
N LYS A 149 -32.41 -15.21 4.12
CA LYS A 149 -32.85 -14.24 3.10
C LYS A 149 -31.97 -12.99 2.98
N ASP A 150 -31.09 -12.74 3.95
CA ASP A 150 -30.18 -11.57 3.94
C ASP A 150 -28.74 -11.95 3.56
N TRP A 151 -28.48 -13.23 3.31
CA TRP A 151 -27.20 -13.71 2.81
C TRP A 151 -26.95 -13.13 1.41
N HIS A 152 -26.05 -12.15 1.30
CA HIS A 152 -25.80 -11.39 0.08
C HIS A 152 -27.06 -10.77 -0.53
N ALA A 153 -27.22 -9.46 -0.42
CA ALA A 153 -28.29 -8.70 -1.07
C ALA A 153 -28.18 -8.66 -2.62
N ASN A 154 -27.70 -9.71 -3.29
CA ASN A 154 -27.76 -9.88 -4.73
C ASN A 154 -28.66 -11.06 -5.09
N ASN A 155 -29.71 -10.72 -5.84
CA ASN A 155 -30.91 -11.47 -6.17
C ASN A 155 -30.68 -12.71 -7.07
N LYS A 156 -29.56 -13.43 -6.93
CA LYS A 156 -29.21 -14.64 -7.69
C LYS A 156 -28.92 -15.79 -6.74
N MET A 157 -30.01 -16.28 -6.15
CA MET A 157 -30.09 -17.48 -5.34
C MET A 157 -29.58 -18.70 -6.12
N LYS A 158 -28.28 -18.97 -6.01
CA LYS A 158 -27.71 -20.32 -6.10
C LYS A 158 -26.92 -20.49 -4.82
N THR A 159 -27.23 -21.54 -4.07
CA THR A 159 -26.53 -21.95 -2.84
C THR A 159 -25.02 -21.76 -3.00
N CYS A 160 -24.43 -20.71 -2.40
CA CYS A 160 -22.99 -20.52 -2.35
C CYS A 160 -22.42 -21.68 -1.52
N ALA A 161 -21.76 -22.63 -2.16
CA ALA A 161 -20.98 -23.64 -1.46
C ALA A 161 -19.69 -22.96 -1.00
N VAL A 162 -19.68 -22.54 0.26
CA VAL A 162 -18.56 -21.79 0.82
C VAL A 162 -17.40 -22.75 1.15
N THR A 163 -16.33 -22.68 0.37
CA THR A 163 -15.17 -23.56 0.56
C THR A 163 -14.16 -22.94 1.52
N PRO A 164 -13.53 -23.73 2.41
CA PRO A 164 -12.43 -23.24 3.22
C PRO A 164 -11.16 -23.19 2.39
N VAL A 165 -10.66 -22.00 2.08
CA VAL A 165 -9.31 -21.81 1.54
C VAL A 165 -8.36 -21.67 2.73
N LYS A 166 -7.36 -22.55 2.81
CA LYS A 166 -6.36 -22.51 3.87
C LYS A 166 -5.29 -21.50 3.47
N MET A 167 -5.19 -20.42 4.22
CA MET A 167 -4.09 -19.47 4.05
C MET A 167 -2.81 -20.10 4.58
N ASN A 168 -1.79 -20.20 3.72
CA ASN A 168 -0.50 -20.77 4.07
C ASN A 168 0.53 -19.67 4.32
N VAL A 169 0.17 -18.74 5.21
CA VAL A 169 1.07 -17.68 5.66
C VAL A 169 1.92 -18.26 6.80
N PRO A 170 3.25 -18.26 6.70
CA PRO A 170 4.12 -18.66 7.81
C PRO A 170 3.82 -17.80 9.04
N SER A 171 3.60 -18.44 10.19
CA SER A 171 3.37 -17.76 11.47
C SER A 171 4.62 -17.07 12.02
N GLU A 172 5.79 -17.46 11.51
CA GLU A 172 7.08 -16.89 11.85
C GLU A 172 7.77 -16.43 10.56
N ILE A 173 8.15 -15.15 10.52
CA ILE A 173 9.07 -14.62 9.53
C ILE A 173 10.46 -14.83 10.12
N LYS A 174 11.27 -15.67 9.47
CA LYS A 174 12.69 -15.79 9.81
C LYS A 174 13.43 -14.80 8.93
N ASP A 175 13.97 -13.76 9.55
CA ASP A 175 14.85 -12.85 8.86
C ASP A 175 16.15 -13.58 8.54
N ASP A 176 16.63 -13.39 7.32
CA ASP A 176 17.99 -13.80 6.95
C ASP A 176 19.00 -12.98 7.77
N GLU A 177 20.23 -13.48 7.87
CA GLU A 177 21.31 -12.74 8.51
C GLU A 177 21.52 -11.39 7.81
N GLU A 178 21.63 -10.32 8.61
CA GLU A 178 21.91 -8.99 8.08
C GLU A 178 23.33 -8.97 7.49
N ILE A 179 23.42 -8.75 6.18
CA ILE A 179 24.69 -8.64 5.47
C ILE A 179 25.10 -7.17 5.44
N ASP A 180 26.04 -6.79 6.30
CA ASP A 180 26.60 -5.44 6.31
C ASP A 180 27.58 -5.23 5.15
N ASN A 181 27.31 -4.22 4.32
CA ASN A 181 28.17 -3.83 3.21
C ASN A 181 27.99 -2.36 2.83
N GLU A 182 29.04 -1.56 3.00
CA GLU A 182 29.02 -0.11 2.74
C GLU A 182 28.63 0.26 1.30
N ILE A 183 28.97 -0.58 0.32
CA ILE A 183 28.72 -0.30 -1.10
C ILE A 183 27.28 -0.65 -1.49
N PHE A 184 26.74 -1.74 -0.96
CA PHE A 184 25.39 -2.20 -1.29
C PHE A 184 24.29 -1.67 -0.36
N HIS A 185 24.67 -0.93 0.70
CA HIS A 185 23.72 -0.39 1.66
C HIS A 185 22.71 0.60 1.04
N THR A 186 23.17 1.44 0.10
CA THR A 186 22.28 2.37 -0.62
C THR A 186 22.61 2.40 -2.10
N ARG A 187 21.60 2.73 -2.92
CA ARG A 187 21.80 2.98 -4.36
C ARG A 187 22.88 4.04 -4.59
N GLN A 188 22.90 5.09 -3.77
CA GLN A 188 23.83 6.20 -3.87
C GLN A 188 25.27 5.76 -3.61
N ALA A 189 25.50 4.92 -2.58
CA ALA A 189 26.81 4.36 -2.29
C ALA A 189 27.31 3.51 -3.48
N PHE A 190 26.46 2.63 -4.01
CA PHE A 190 26.81 1.81 -5.17
C PHE A 190 27.11 2.66 -6.42
N VAL A 191 26.33 3.69 -6.70
CA VAL A 191 26.55 4.61 -7.83
C VAL A 191 27.85 5.40 -7.65
N ALA A 192 28.13 5.90 -6.44
CA ALA A 192 29.37 6.61 -6.14
C ALA A 192 30.59 5.69 -6.31
N PHE A 193 30.48 4.44 -5.86
CA PHE A 193 31.50 3.42 -6.08
C PHE A 193 31.74 3.13 -7.56
N CYS A 194 30.67 2.96 -8.36
CA CYS A 194 30.78 2.77 -9.79
C CYS A 194 31.41 3.97 -10.49
N ALA A 195 31.02 5.19 -10.11
CA ALA A 195 31.55 6.42 -10.68
C ALA A 195 33.04 6.60 -10.36
N LYS A 196 33.44 6.33 -9.11
CA LYS A 196 34.84 6.39 -8.67
C LYS A 196 35.73 5.43 -9.45
N ASN A 197 35.24 4.21 -9.72
CA ASN A 197 35.99 3.16 -10.40
C ASN A 197 35.74 3.09 -11.92
N HIS A 198 35.06 4.09 -12.49
CA HIS A 198 34.72 4.17 -13.91
C HIS A 198 33.99 2.92 -14.46
N PHE A 199 33.13 2.30 -13.65
CA PHE A 199 32.31 1.19 -14.10
C PHE A 199 31.16 1.66 -15.00
N GLN A 200 31.05 1.01 -16.14
CA GLN A 200 30.06 1.32 -17.16
C GLN A 200 29.22 0.07 -17.49
N PHE A 201 27.95 0.31 -17.85
CA PHE A 201 26.96 -0.72 -18.20
C PHE A 201 26.25 -0.41 -19.53
N ASP A 202 26.85 0.47 -20.34
CA ASP A 202 26.33 0.92 -21.63
C ASP A 202 26.54 -0.09 -22.76
N THR A 203 27.60 -0.89 -22.68
CA THR A 203 27.89 -1.97 -23.63
C THR A 203 28.02 -3.32 -22.92
N LEU A 204 27.80 -4.42 -23.66
CA LEU A 204 27.98 -5.78 -23.11
C LEU A 204 29.41 -6.00 -22.58
N ARG A 205 30.43 -5.46 -23.26
CA ARG A 205 31.83 -5.61 -22.84
C ARG A 205 32.06 -4.90 -21.51
N HIS A 206 31.61 -3.65 -21.38
CA HIS A 206 31.75 -2.87 -20.16
C HIS A 206 30.95 -3.50 -19.02
N ALA A 207 29.70 -3.89 -19.25
CA ALA A 207 28.88 -4.56 -18.24
C ALA A 207 29.54 -5.85 -17.72
N LYS A 208 30.12 -6.68 -18.60
CA LYS A 208 30.86 -7.89 -18.18
C LYS A 208 32.07 -7.56 -17.31
N HIS A 209 32.85 -6.56 -17.69
CA HIS A 209 34.02 -6.14 -16.92
C HIS A 209 33.60 -5.57 -15.56
N SER A 210 32.69 -4.59 -15.54
CA SER A 210 32.14 -3.97 -14.33
C SER A 210 31.55 -5.01 -13.38
N SER A 211 30.69 -5.91 -13.86
CA SER A 211 30.12 -6.98 -13.03
C SER A 211 31.18 -7.91 -12.46
N ARG A 212 32.22 -8.26 -13.24
CA ARG A 212 33.33 -9.09 -12.73
C ARG A 212 34.09 -8.38 -11.61
N MET A 213 34.38 -7.09 -11.76
CA MET A 213 35.08 -6.31 -10.74
C MET A 213 34.23 -6.16 -9.47
N ILE A 214 32.93 -5.91 -9.62
CA ILE A 214 31.99 -5.81 -8.50
C ILE A 214 31.87 -7.15 -7.74
N LEU A 215 31.86 -8.29 -8.44
CA LEU A 215 31.79 -9.61 -7.81
C LEU A 215 33.08 -9.99 -7.06
N ASP A 216 34.25 -9.51 -7.52
CA ASP A 216 35.52 -9.77 -6.84
C ASP A 216 35.72 -8.88 -5.60
N TYR A 217 35.08 -7.71 -5.56
CA TYR A 217 35.26 -6.74 -4.49
C TYR A 217 35.02 -7.29 -3.07
N PRO A 218 33.91 -8.01 -2.78
CA PRO A 218 33.68 -8.57 -1.43
C PRO A 218 34.76 -9.57 -1.00
N HIS A 219 35.41 -10.24 -1.96
CA HIS A 219 36.48 -11.19 -1.67
C HIS A 219 37.83 -10.50 -1.48
N ASN A 220 38.08 -9.39 -2.19
CA ASN A 220 39.34 -8.67 -2.17
C ASN A 220 39.13 -7.13 -2.17
N PRO A 221 38.67 -6.53 -1.05
CA PRO A 221 38.33 -5.11 -1.01
C PRO A 221 39.54 -4.17 -1.15
N ARG A 222 40.76 -4.67 -0.91
CA ARG A 222 42.01 -3.91 -1.03
C ARG A 222 42.43 -3.64 -2.48
N THR A 223 41.96 -4.43 -3.44
CA THR A 223 42.41 -4.33 -4.84
C THR A 223 41.85 -3.10 -5.55
N MET A 224 40.83 -2.44 -5.00
CA MET A 224 40.09 -1.34 -5.65
C MET A 224 40.11 -0.03 -4.85
N LEU A 225 40.96 0.06 -3.82
CA LEU A 225 41.28 1.31 -3.13
C LEU A 225 42.53 2.00 -3.72
N ASP A 226 43.32 1.29 -4.52
CA ASP A 226 44.64 1.72 -5.03
C ASP A 226 44.67 1.96 -6.57
N LEU A 227 43.51 2.12 -7.21
CA LEU A 227 43.37 2.56 -8.62
C LEU A 227 42.60 3.88 -8.68
#